data_AF-B4LW46-F1
#
_entry.id   AF-B4LW46-F1
#
_cell.length_a   1.000
_cell.length_b   1.000
_cell.length_c   1.000
_cell.angle_alpha   90.00
_cell.angle_beta   90.00
_cell.angle_gamma   90.00
#
_symmetry.space_group_name_H-M   'P 1'
#
loop_
_entity.id
_entity.type
_entity.pdbx_description
1 polymer ?
#
loop_
_entity_poly.entity_id
_entity_poly.type
_entity_poly.pdbx_seq_one_letter_code
_entity_poly.pdbx_strand_id
1 'polypeptide(L)'
;MRNVAFALGILSALIAAIMADISGCDYFDTVDLTNSHKFENGTYLYEDILIPKEKVGLYDYQILFNGDREPVPEHTRGCACQIKSCVRFCCDPQKLLVKGEGICEGNINLNYSSILNITMHDGAEVEKDVMEFIVQKHLPVPCNDHLMLNAAGNENHGWTLFENGTLVRHFDGEHLSKRDYCLQPIHRPNSQLLYELQPHHCLPPTEKTNAYIQTVSIFCLAIIIVVYLYLPNFKSIHGKCCTCYFTCLTASFLMIVVVSFGWVDKKYSLICFLIGYSGYYAIMATFLWLLLINYNLWKTFNNIGVGRRSRFMNYNIFVWSVAAIFLMITCLADFLYEVDENEEDPNMFIFKPGVGLYSCWINIYDVSAMIYFYGPILLLIVCNTTFFIKTAMRIFVQNKNNKRQLKKTECQHNLRNLTK
;
A
#
# COMPACT_ATOMS: atom_id res chain seq x y z
N MET A 1 -37.89 26.48 -32.02
CA MET A 1 -36.81 26.39 -33.03
C MET A 1 -35.41 26.65 -32.45
N ARG A 2 -35.19 27.69 -31.64
CA ARG A 2 -33.87 28.00 -31.03
C ARG A 2 -33.29 26.89 -30.12
N ASN A 3 -34.14 26.21 -29.35
CA ASN A 3 -33.71 25.12 -28.46
C ASN A 3 -33.39 23.82 -29.21
N VAL A 4 -33.98 23.60 -30.39
CA VAL A 4 -33.71 22.42 -31.24
C VAL A 4 -32.38 22.59 -31.95
N ALA A 5 -32.06 23.81 -32.42
CA ALA A 5 -30.76 24.13 -33.00
C ALA A 5 -29.61 24.04 -31.96
N PHE A 6 -29.87 24.44 -30.70
CA PHE A 6 -28.89 24.33 -29.63
C PHE A 6 -28.64 22.87 -29.21
N ALA A 7 -29.72 22.06 -29.14
CA ALA A 7 -29.60 20.62 -28.88
C ALA A 7 -28.89 19.88 -30.03
N LEU A 8 -29.16 20.24 -31.29
CA LEU A 8 -28.45 19.72 -32.46
C LEU A 8 -26.97 20.13 -32.46
N GLY A 9 -26.64 21.34 -32.02
CA GLY A 9 -25.25 21.80 -31.88
C GLY A 9 -24.48 21.05 -30.79
N ILE A 10 -25.11 20.79 -29.64
CA ILE A 10 -24.53 19.99 -28.56
C ILE A 10 -24.39 18.52 -28.98
N LEU A 11 -25.38 17.95 -29.66
CA LEU A 11 -25.33 16.59 -30.18
C LEU A 11 -24.25 16.46 -31.27
N SER A 12 -24.11 17.44 -32.15
CA SER A 12 -23.04 17.53 -33.15
C SER A 12 -21.65 17.63 -32.50
N ALA A 13 -21.51 18.37 -31.40
CA ALA A 13 -20.25 18.50 -30.67
C ALA A 13 -19.91 17.22 -29.88
N LEU A 14 -20.91 16.55 -29.29
CA LEU A 14 -20.76 15.25 -28.64
C LEU A 14 -20.46 14.13 -29.64
N ILE A 15 -21.06 14.15 -30.83
CA ILE A 15 -20.73 13.20 -31.90
C ILE A 15 -19.32 13.47 -32.45
N ALA A 16 -18.91 14.74 -32.57
CA ALA A 16 -17.53 15.09 -32.94
C ALA A 16 -16.50 14.62 -31.88
N ALA A 17 -16.84 14.71 -30.58
CA ALA A 17 -15.99 14.21 -29.50
C ALA A 17 -15.90 12.68 -29.43
N ILE A 18 -16.79 11.93 -30.11
CA ILE A 18 -16.77 10.47 -30.19
C ILE A 18 -16.15 9.98 -31.52
N MET A 19 -16.07 10.84 -32.55
CA MET A 19 -15.53 10.49 -33.87
C MET A 19 -13.99 10.55 -33.99
N ALA A 20 -13.29 10.99 -32.95
CA ALA A 20 -11.82 11.10 -32.95
C ALA A 20 -11.13 9.76 -32.61
N ASP A 21 -11.73 8.95 -31.73
CA ASP A 21 -11.16 7.67 -31.27
C ASP A 21 -11.45 6.55 -32.28
N ILE A 22 -10.46 5.70 -32.56
CA ILE A 22 -10.62 4.54 -33.44
C ILE A 22 -11.59 3.54 -32.80
N SER A 23 -12.75 3.33 -33.42
CA SER A 23 -13.80 2.44 -32.88
C SER A 23 -13.27 1.02 -32.64
N GLY A 24 -13.36 0.57 -31.38
CA GLY A 24 -12.95 -0.79 -30.99
C GLY A 24 -11.44 -1.01 -30.91
N CYS A 25 -10.64 0.05 -30.81
CA CYS A 25 -9.20 -0.02 -30.59
C CYS A 25 -8.81 0.61 -29.25
N ASP A 26 -8.05 -0.09 -28.42
CA ASP A 26 -7.49 0.49 -27.20
C ASP A 26 -6.40 1.52 -27.55
N TYR A 27 -6.24 2.58 -26.76
CA TYR A 27 -5.21 3.59 -27.00
C TYR A 27 -3.80 2.98 -27.03
N PHE A 28 -3.52 2.00 -26.16
CA PHE A 28 -2.23 1.29 -26.11
C PHE A 28 -2.10 0.22 -27.20
N ASP A 29 -3.09 0.04 -28.08
CA ASP A 29 -3.02 -0.72 -29.34
C ASP A 29 -2.66 0.15 -30.55
N THR A 30 -2.45 1.45 -30.34
CA THR A 30 -2.16 2.41 -31.41
C THR A 30 -0.67 2.74 -31.54
N VAL A 31 -0.29 3.21 -32.74
CA VAL A 31 1.01 3.82 -33.05
C VAL A 31 0.83 5.22 -33.63
N ASP A 32 1.84 6.07 -33.51
CA ASP A 32 1.86 7.40 -34.12
C ASP A 32 2.18 7.29 -35.62
N LEU A 33 1.31 7.85 -36.46
CA LEU A 33 1.41 7.83 -37.92
C LEU A 33 1.82 9.19 -38.52
N THR A 34 2.16 10.17 -37.69
CA THR A 34 2.43 11.55 -38.14
C THR A 34 3.55 11.61 -39.18
N ASN A 35 4.55 10.74 -39.09
CA ASN A 35 5.67 10.64 -40.03
C ASN A 35 5.55 9.49 -41.03
N SER A 36 4.40 8.83 -41.10
CA SER A 36 4.16 7.66 -41.97
C SER A 36 3.70 8.07 -43.37
N HIS A 37 4.02 7.24 -44.37
CA HIS A 37 3.62 7.52 -45.75
C HIS A 37 2.12 7.23 -45.96
N LYS A 38 1.36 8.24 -46.38
CA LYS A 38 -0.07 8.13 -46.67
C LYS A 38 -0.32 7.93 -48.16
N PHE A 39 -1.08 6.90 -48.51
CA PHE A 39 -1.52 6.64 -49.89
C PHE A 39 -2.79 7.43 -50.23
N GLU A 40 -3.05 7.60 -51.53
CA GLU A 40 -4.23 8.33 -52.05
C GLU A 40 -5.57 7.72 -51.60
N ASN A 41 -5.61 6.40 -51.37
CA ASN A 41 -6.79 5.69 -50.87
C ASN A 41 -7.04 5.93 -49.36
N GLY A 42 -6.15 6.62 -48.66
CA GLY A 42 -6.23 6.91 -47.22
C GLY A 42 -5.58 5.87 -46.31
N THR A 43 -4.99 4.81 -46.86
CA THR A 43 -4.17 3.84 -46.14
C THR A 43 -2.82 4.45 -45.76
N TYR A 44 -2.25 4.05 -44.63
CA TYR A 44 -0.90 4.46 -44.20
C TYR A 44 0.07 3.27 -44.27
N LEU A 45 1.28 3.51 -44.74
CA LEU A 45 2.42 2.59 -44.58
C LEU A 45 3.16 2.96 -43.31
N TYR A 46 3.09 2.08 -42.31
CA TYR A 46 3.85 2.17 -41.07
C TYR A 46 4.82 0.99 -41.04
N GLU A 47 6.12 1.27 -41.07
CA GLU A 47 7.16 0.24 -41.17
C GLU A 47 6.88 -0.74 -42.34
N ASP A 48 6.60 -2.00 -42.05
CA ASP A 48 6.31 -3.07 -43.01
C ASP A 48 4.82 -3.40 -43.17
N ILE A 49 3.93 -2.63 -42.52
CA ILE A 49 2.48 -2.89 -42.52
C ILE A 49 1.65 -1.77 -43.16
N LEU A 50 0.53 -2.17 -43.78
CA LEU A 50 -0.48 -1.27 -44.31
C LEU A 50 -1.62 -1.13 -43.31
N ILE A 51 -1.85 0.08 -42.81
CA ILE A 51 -2.95 0.40 -41.88
C ILE A 51 -4.11 1.00 -42.68
N PRO A 52 -5.25 0.28 -42.79
CA PRO A 52 -6.43 0.77 -43.50
C PRO A 52 -6.98 2.05 -42.88
N LYS A 53 -7.63 2.88 -43.71
CA LYS A 53 -8.22 4.16 -43.28
C LYS A 53 -9.20 3.99 -42.11
N GLU A 54 -9.91 2.86 -42.04
CA GLU A 54 -10.89 2.55 -40.98
C GLU A 54 -10.24 2.33 -39.61
N LYS A 55 -8.94 2.03 -39.57
CA LYS A 55 -8.14 1.84 -38.36
C LYS A 55 -7.27 3.06 -38.02
N VAL A 56 -7.59 4.22 -38.57
CA VAL A 56 -6.85 5.48 -38.38
C VAL A 56 -7.77 6.52 -37.74
N GLY A 57 -7.26 7.25 -36.76
CA GLY A 57 -7.98 8.31 -36.04
C GLY A 57 -7.10 9.52 -35.77
N LEU A 58 -7.74 10.65 -35.49
CA LEU A 58 -7.08 11.89 -35.07
C LEU A 58 -7.18 12.00 -33.55
N TYR A 59 -6.05 12.24 -32.90
CA TYR A 59 -5.96 12.33 -31.45
C TYR A 59 -5.38 13.69 -31.06
N ASP A 60 -6.02 14.35 -30.11
CA ASP A 60 -5.57 15.59 -29.48
C ASP A 60 -5.25 15.38 -27.98
N TYR A 61 -5.09 14.11 -27.58
CA TYR A 61 -4.79 13.72 -26.21
C TYR A 61 -3.86 12.49 -26.15
N GLN A 62 -3.21 12.32 -25.00
CA GLN A 62 -2.52 11.10 -24.61
C GLN A 62 -3.11 10.54 -23.31
N ILE A 63 -3.11 9.22 -23.14
CA ILE A 63 -3.59 8.57 -21.90
C ILE A 63 -2.40 8.33 -20.97
N LEU A 64 -2.48 8.89 -19.76
CA LEU A 64 -1.55 8.66 -18.68
C LEU A 64 -1.88 7.34 -17.95
N PHE A 65 -0.94 6.83 -17.15
CA PHE A 65 -1.14 5.59 -16.39
C PHE A 65 -2.28 5.64 -15.38
N ASN A 66 -2.59 6.80 -14.80
CA ASN A 66 -3.76 6.96 -13.93
C ASN A 66 -5.08 6.95 -14.71
N GLY A 67 -5.03 6.98 -16.04
CA GLY A 67 -6.18 6.91 -16.94
C GLY A 67 -6.67 8.28 -17.38
N ASP A 68 -6.03 9.34 -16.90
CA ASP A 68 -6.36 10.70 -17.29
C ASP A 68 -5.91 10.96 -18.73
N ARG A 69 -6.72 11.77 -19.43
CA ARG A 69 -6.41 12.27 -20.76
C ARG A 69 -5.69 13.60 -20.62
N GLU A 70 -4.43 13.65 -21.07
CA GLU A 70 -3.66 14.88 -21.14
C GLU A 70 -3.73 15.46 -22.55
N PRO A 71 -4.09 16.74 -22.74
CA PRO A 71 -4.17 17.35 -24.06
C PRO A 71 -2.78 17.48 -24.70
N VAL A 72 -2.66 17.06 -25.97
CA VAL A 72 -1.44 17.17 -26.78
C VAL A 72 -1.79 17.72 -28.16
N PRO A 73 -0.81 18.22 -28.95
CA PRO A 73 -1.08 18.63 -30.33
C PRO A 73 -1.78 17.53 -31.14
N GLU A 74 -2.72 17.94 -31.98
CA GLU A 74 -3.46 17.03 -32.85
C GLU A 74 -2.48 16.22 -33.72
N HIS A 75 -2.60 14.90 -33.68
CA HIS A 75 -1.73 13.97 -34.40
C HIS A 75 -2.52 12.76 -34.88
N THR A 76 -2.02 12.08 -35.91
CA THR A 76 -2.70 10.92 -36.49
C THR A 76 -2.18 9.64 -35.84
N ARG A 77 -3.08 8.77 -35.38
CA ARG A 77 -2.73 7.46 -34.82
C ARG A 77 -3.41 6.34 -35.60
N GLY A 78 -2.80 5.15 -35.57
CA GLY A 78 -3.32 3.95 -36.24
C GLY A 78 -3.33 2.73 -35.34
N CYS A 79 -4.37 1.90 -35.43
CA CYS A 79 -4.53 0.68 -34.65
C CYS A 79 -3.69 -0.48 -35.21
N ALA A 80 -2.37 -0.40 -35.04
CA ALA A 80 -1.43 -1.36 -35.61
C ALA A 80 -1.51 -2.75 -34.95
N CYS A 81 -1.79 -2.82 -33.65
CA CYS A 81 -1.75 -4.08 -32.90
C CYS A 81 -2.87 -5.06 -33.26
N GLN A 82 -3.91 -4.61 -33.96
CA GLN A 82 -4.95 -5.46 -34.52
C GLN A 82 -4.60 -6.01 -35.93
N ILE A 83 -3.44 -5.64 -36.48
CA ILE A 83 -2.97 -6.08 -37.80
C ILE A 83 -1.76 -7.01 -37.62
N LYS A 84 -0.85 -6.66 -36.73
CA LYS A 84 0.36 -7.42 -36.39
C LYS A 84 0.60 -7.32 -34.88
N SER A 85 1.09 -8.39 -34.27
CA SER A 85 1.37 -8.41 -32.83
C SER A 85 2.30 -7.27 -32.44
N CYS A 86 2.05 -6.69 -31.27
CA CYS A 86 2.81 -5.57 -30.74
C CYS A 86 3.56 -5.99 -29.48
N VAL A 87 4.72 -5.38 -29.28
CA VAL A 87 5.46 -5.46 -28.03
C VAL A 87 5.58 -4.08 -27.40
N ARG A 88 5.22 -3.99 -26.11
CA ARG A 88 5.22 -2.74 -25.37
C ARG A 88 6.59 -2.46 -24.78
N PHE A 89 7.33 -1.52 -25.36
CA PHE A 89 8.60 -1.05 -24.79
C PHE A 89 8.42 0.25 -24.02
N CYS A 90 9.19 0.48 -22.96
CA CYS A 90 9.12 1.74 -22.20
C CYS A 90 9.64 2.90 -23.04
N CYS A 91 10.74 2.65 -23.76
CA CYS A 91 11.47 3.61 -24.56
C CYS A 91 12.10 2.95 -25.78
N ASP A 92 13.01 3.68 -26.45
CA ASP A 92 13.80 3.08 -27.52
C ASP A 92 14.56 1.83 -27.03
N PRO A 93 14.57 0.72 -27.79
CA PRO A 93 15.24 -0.52 -27.40
C PRO A 93 16.73 -0.40 -27.08
N GLN A 94 17.41 0.62 -27.60
CA GLN A 94 18.85 0.87 -27.36
C GLN A 94 19.13 1.79 -26.15
N LYS A 95 18.12 2.03 -25.31
CA LYS A 95 18.23 2.84 -24.09
C LYS A 95 17.97 2.02 -22.83
N LEU A 96 18.37 2.56 -21.68
CA LEU A 96 18.06 2.00 -20.37
C LEU A 96 17.05 2.91 -19.68
N LEU A 97 16.06 2.31 -19.02
CA LEU A 97 15.08 3.04 -18.21
C LEU A 97 15.68 3.37 -16.84
N VAL A 98 15.75 4.65 -16.51
CA VAL A 98 16.26 5.12 -15.21
C VAL A 98 15.19 4.93 -14.13
N LYS A 99 15.59 4.37 -12.99
CA LYS A 99 14.69 4.10 -11.86
C LYS A 99 14.34 5.40 -11.13
N GLY A 100 13.04 5.66 -10.94
CA GLY A 100 12.53 6.82 -10.18
C GLY A 100 12.34 8.10 -11.00
N GLU A 101 12.80 8.12 -12.26
CA GLU A 101 12.71 9.32 -13.10
C GLU A 101 11.72 9.16 -14.26
N GLY A 102 11.43 7.92 -14.69
CA GLY A 102 10.59 7.67 -15.87
C GLY A 102 11.24 8.12 -17.19
N ILE A 103 12.55 8.38 -17.17
CA ILE A 103 13.34 8.83 -18.33
C ILE A 103 14.23 7.69 -18.79
N CYS A 104 14.53 7.66 -20.09
CA CYS A 104 15.45 6.71 -20.68
C CYS A 104 16.74 7.36 -21.15
N GLU A 105 17.84 6.81 -20.66
CA GLU A 105 19.19 7.30 -20.89
C GLU A 105 20.08 6.23 -21.54
N GLY A 106 21.24 6.69 -22.02
CA GLY A 106 22.20 5.86 -22.72
C GLY A 106 21.99 5.89 -24.23
N ASN A 107 23.09 5.97 -24.96
CA ASN A 107 23.14 5.70 -26.39
C ASN A 107 24.15 4.57 -26.56
N ILE A 108 23.82 3.45 -25.92
CA ILE A 108 24.72 2.31 -25.78
C ILE A 108 24.25 1.31 -26.83
N ASN A 109 25.16 0.77 -27.65
CA ASN A 109 24.83 -0.40 -28.46
C ASN A 109 24.63 -1.58 -27.50
N LEU A 110 23.42 -1.71 -26.97
CA LEU A 110 23.07 -2.72 -25.99
C LEU A 110 23.06 -4.07 -26.72
N ASN A 111 23.84 -5.01 -26.20
CA ASN A 111 23.83 -6.38 -26.68
C ASN A 111 23.00 -7.25 -25.72
N TYR A 112 21.79 -7.61 -26.14
CA TYR A 112 20.87 -8.48 -25.41
C TYR A 112 20.07 -9.36 -26.37
N SER A 113 19.51 -10.46 -25.86
CA SER A 113 18.59 -11.31 -26.62
C SER A 113 17.19 -10.69 -26.59
N SER A 114 16.59 -10.50 -27.77
CA SER A 114 15.18 -10.12 -27.93
C SER A 114 14.24 -11.33 -28.04
N ILE A 115 14.76 -12.55 -27.91
CA ILE A 115 13.95 -13.77 -27.92
C ILE A 115 13.29 -13.93 -26.56
N LEU A 116 11.96 -13.99 -26.54
CA LEU A 116 11.15 -14.23 -25.34
C LEU A 116 10.21 -15.43 -25.56
N ASN A 117 9.85 -16.09 -24.47
CA ASN A 117 8.78 -17.10 -24.46
C ASN A 117 7.43 -16.38 -24.49
N ILE A 118 6.69 -16.53 -25.59
CA ILE A 118 5.36 -15.95 -25.78
C ILE A 118 4.32 -17.05 -25.66
N THR A 119 3.33 -16.83 -24.81
CA THR A 119 2.17 -17.73 -24.68
C THR A 119 1.14 -17.37 -25.75
N MET A 120 0.84 -18.35 -26.60
CA MET A 120 -0.13 -18.25 -27.68
C MET A 120 -1.56 -18.42 -27.15
N HIS A 121 -2.57 -18.11 -27.96
CA HIS A 121 -3.99 -18.21 -27.57
C HIS A 121 -4.46 -19.62 -27.19
N ASP A 122 -3.79 -20.66 -27.68
CA ASP A 122 -4.04 -22.07 -27.36
C ASP A 122 -3.31 -22.54 -26.09
N GLY A 123 -2.53 -21.66 -25.45
CA GLY A 123 -1.73 -21.96 -24.27
C GLY A 123 -0.35 -22.55 -24.56
N ALA A 124 0.03 -22.70 -25.84
CA ALA A 124 1.37 -23.13 -26.20
C ALA A 124 2.39 -22.01 -25.96
N GLU A 125 3.56 -22.35 -25.41
CA GLU A 125 4.68 -21.43 -25.25
C GLU A 125 5.64 -21.57 -26.45
N VAL A 126 5.92 -20.46 -27.11
CA VAL A 126 6.79 -20.41 -28.30
C VAL A 126 7.83 -19.31 -28.14
N GLU A 127 9.09 -19.64 -28.39
CA GLU A 127 10.17 -18.67 -28.47
C GLU A 127 9.99 -17.81 -29.73
N LYS A 128 9.84 -16.49 -29.54
CA LYS A 128 9.73 -15.52 -30.64
C LYS A 128 10.68 -14.34 -30.41
N ASP A 129 11.26 -13.84 -31.49
CA ASP A 129 11.98 -12.56 -31.46
C ASP A 129 10.96 -11.42 -31.41
N VAL A 130 10.89 -10.71 -30.28
CA VAL A 130 9.92 -9.62 -30.14
C VAL A 130 10.25 -8.40 -30.99
N MET A 131 11.45 -8.32 -31.60
CA MET A 131 11.75 -7.28 -32.58
C MET A 131 11.05 -7.50 -33.93
N GLU A 132 10.53 -8.70 -34.19
CA GLU A 132 9.66 -8.96 -35.34
C GLU A 132 8.26 -8.38 -35.14
N PHE A 133 7.87 -8.09 -33.89
CA PHE A 133 6.61 -7.44 -33.55
C PHE A 133 6.72 -5.93 -33.73
N ILE A 134 5.56 -5.26 -33.72
CA ILE A 134 5.55 -3.79 -33.75
C ILE A 134 5.99 -3.26 -32.39
N VAL A 135 7.14 -2.58 -32.36
CA VAL A 135 7.75 -2.05 -31.13
C VAL A 135 7.10 -0.72 -30.75
N GLN A 136 6.24 -0.75 -29.73
CA GLN A 136 5.53 0.43 -29.25
C GLN A 136 6.36 1.25 -28.26
N LYS A 137 7.35 1.98 -28.78
CA LYS A 137 8.30 2.82 -27.99
C LYS A 137 7.84 4.26 -27.72
N HIS A 138 6.81 4.74 -28.41
CA HIS A 138 6.35 6.13 -28.35
C HIS A 138 5.27 6.40 -27.30
N LEU A 139 4.69 5.35 -26.68
CA LEU A 139 3.66 5.56 -25.65
C LEU A 139 4.32 5.91 -24.31
N PRO A 140 3.70 6.77 -23.49
CA PRO A 140 4.29 7.31 -22.26
C PRO A 140 4.70 6.20 -21.29
N VAL A 141 5.83 6.36 -20.60
CA VAL A 141 6.26 5.43 -19.56
C VAL A 141 5.15 5.33 -18.50
N PRO A 142 4.75 4.11 -18.07
CA PRO A 142 3.65 3.94 -17.12
C PRO A 142 3.83 4.78 -15.83
N CYS A 143 5.01 4.80 -15.23
CA CYS A 143 5.24 5.56 -14.00
C CYS A 143 6.73 5.86 -13.79
N ASN A 144 7.00 6.89 -12.98
CA ASN A 144 8.36 7.24 -12.58
C ASN A 144 8.95 6.16 -11.65
N ASP A 145 8.17 5.75 -10.65
CA ASP A 145 8.50 4.67 -9.71
C ASP A 145 8.00 3.33 -10.22
N HIS A 146 8.85 2.64 -10.97
CA HIS A 146 8.60 1.31 -11.51
C HIS A 146 9.35 0.21 -10.74
N LEU A 147 8.78 -1.00 -10.77
CA LEU A 147 9.39 -2.23 -10.29
C LEU A 147 9.65 -3.18 -11.44
N MET A 148 10.76 -3.90 -11.35
CA MET A 148 11.19 -4.89 -12.33
C MET A 148 10.84 -6.31 -11.85
N LEU A 149 10.26 -7.11 -12.74
CA LEU A 149 10.00 -8.53 -12.47
C LEU A 149 11.18 -9.36 -12.98
N ASN A 150 12.19 -9.58 -12.15
CA ASN A 150 13.37 -10.38 -12.49
C ASN A 150 13.23 -11.81 -11.93
N ALA A 151 12.63 -12.70 -12.72
CA ALA A 151 12.43 -14.11 -12.34
C ALA A 151 13.73 -14.86 -12.00
N ALA A 152 14.86 -14.47 -12.61
CA ALA A 152 16.14 -15.13 -12.34
C ALA A 152 16.78 -14.74 -10.99
N GLY A 153 16.40 -13.58 -10.44
CA GLY A 153 16.91 -13.10 -9.15
C GLY A 153 15.97 -13.41 -7.98
N ASN A 154 14.69 -13.68 -8.25
CA ASN A 154 13.68 -14.01 -7.26
C ASN A 154 12.56 -14.83 -7.91
N GLU A 155 12.32 -16.06 -7.44
CA GLU A 155 11.25 -16.93 -7.96
C GLU A 155 9.86 -16.27 -7.85
N ASN A 156 9.67 -15.39 -6.85
CA ASN A 156 8.42 -14.64 -6.69
C ASN A 156 8.21 -13.56 -7.78
N HIS A 157 9.22 -13.24 -8.60
CA HIS A 157 9.12 -12.25 -9.67
C HIS A 157 8.91 -12.92 -11.05
N GLY A 158 8.37 -14.14 -11.07
CA GLY A 158 7.95 -14.82 -12.29
C GLY A 158 6.87 -14.04 -13.07
N TRP A 159 6.92 -14.14 -14.39
CA TRP A 159 5.96 -13.49 -15.29
C TRP A 159 5.77 -14.28 -16.59
N THR A 160 4.62 -14.07 -17.24
CA THR A 160 4.27 -14.66 -18.54
C THR A 160 3.75 -13.58 -19.47
N LEU A 161 4.25 -13.51 -20.71
CA LEU A 161 3.79 -12.57 -21.72
C LEU A 161 2.98 -13.30 -22.81
N PHE A 162 1.77 -12.81 -23.06
CA PHE A 162 0.87 -13.35 -24.08
C PHE A 162 1.02 -12.63 -25.42
N GLU A 163 0.69 -13.31 -26.52
CA GLU A 163 0.77 -12.74 -27.88
C GLU A 163 -0.11 -11.49 -28.08
N ASN A 164 -1.21 -11.39 -27.34
CA ASN A 164 -2.10 -10.22 -27.34
C ASN A 164 -1.52 -9.02 -26.56
N GLY A 165 -0.35 -9.16 -25.93
CA GLY A 165 0.29 -8.13 -25.12
C GLY A 165 -0.22 -8.04 -23.68
N THR A 166 -0.97 -9.02 -23.17
CA THR A 166 -1.24 -9.14 -21.73
C THR A 166 -0.02 -9.72 -21.02
N LEU A 167 0.39 -9.12 -19.89
CA LEU A 167 1.44 -9.67 -19.03
C LEU A 167 0.79 -10.21 -17.76
N VAL A 168 1.11 -11.44 -17.37
CA VAL A 168 0.64 -12.04 -16.12
C VAL A 168 1.78 -12.12 -15.13
N ARG A 169 1.54 -11.62 -13.92
CA ARG A 169 2.49 -11.64 -12.81
C ARG A 169 2.21 -12.83 -11.90
N HIS A 170 3.22 -13.64 -11.60
CA HIS A 170 2.99 -14.95 -10.97
C HIS A 170 2.70 -14.88 -9.47
N PHE A 171 3.23 -13.90 -8.72
CA PHE A 171 3.06 -13.88 -7.26
C PHE A 171 1.62 -13.61 -6.79
N ASP A 172 0.82 -12.92 -7.59
CA ASP A 172 -0.58 -12.61 -7.30
C ASP A 172 -1.57 -12.98 -8.41
N GLY A 173 -1.06 -13.46 -9.55
CA GLY A 173 -1.89 -13.82 -10.71
C GLY A 173 -2.53 -12.62 -11.40
N GLU A 174 -2.02 -11.40 -11.18
CA GLU A 174 -2.61 -10.20 -11.76
C GLU A 174 -2.31 -10.12 -13.27
N HIS A 175 -3.35 -9.81 -14.06
CA HIS A 175 -3.26 -9.57 -15.50
C HIS A 175 -3.05 -8.08 -15.75
N LEU A 176 -1.84 -7.71 -16.18
CA LEU A 176 -1.44 -6.35 -16.50
C LEU A 176 -1.67 -6.06 -17.99
N SER A 177 -2.33 -4.93 -18.27
CA SER A 177 -2.54 -4.44 -19.63
C SER A 177 -1.32 -3.65 -20.12
N LYS A 178 -1.22 -3.35 -21.42
CA LYS A 178 -0.11 -2.55 -21.98
C LYS A 178 -0.01 -1.11 -21.44
N ARG A 179 -1.03 -0.68 -20.68
CA ARG A 179 -1.00 0.55 -19.88
C ARG A 179 -0.14 0.41 -18.63
N ASP A 180 -0.14 -0.77 -18.02
CA ASP A 180 0.36 -0.99 -16.66
C ASP A 180 1.79 -1.55 -16.59
N TYR A 181 2.31 -1.99 -17.75
CA TYR A 181 3.67 -2.49 -17.87
C TYR A 181 4.34 -2.01 -19.16
N CYS A 182 5.66 -2.12 -19.19
CA CYS A 182 6.46 -2.01 -20.39
C CYS A 182 7.77 -2.79 -20.26
N LEU A 183 8.34 -3.24 -21.36
CA LEU A 183 9.61 -3.97 -21.41
C LEU A 183 10.77 -3.00 -21.64
N GLN A 184 11.89 -3.23 -20.96
CA GLN A 184 13.14 -2.51 -21.25
C GLN A 184 14.36 -3.36 -20.86
N PRO A 185 15.51 -3.23 -21.56
CA PRO A 185 16.74 -3.89 -21.15
C PRO A 185 17.24 -3.39 -19.80
N ILE A 186 17.75 -4.31 -18.99
CA ILE A 186 18.42 -4.04 -17.72
C ILE A 186 19.85 -4.57 -17.76
N HIS A 187 20.74 -3.96 -16.99
CA HIS A 187 22.12 -4.41 -16.85
C HIS A 187 22.19 -5.64 -15.93
N ARG A 188 22.77 -6.74 -16.42
CA ARG A 188 23.02 -7.97 -15.65
C ARG A 188 24.52 -8.28 -15.68
N PRO A 189 25.29 -7.90 -14.64
CA PRO A 189 26.76 -8.00 -14.65
C PRO A 189 27.31 -9.44 -14.66
N ASN A 190 26.48 -10.45 -14.35
CA ASN A 190 26.92 -11.84 -14.14
C ASN A 190 26.45 -12.82 -15.24
N SER A 191 25.91 -12.35 -16.37
CA SER A 191 25.47 -13.21 -17.49
C SER A 191 26.36 -13.08 -18.73
N GLN A 192 26.30 -14.08 -19.62
CA GLN A 192 27.02 -14.05 -20.91
C GLN A 192 26.61 -12.85 -21.79
N LEU A 193 25.36 -12.42 -21.68
CA LEU A 193 24.85 -11.15 -22.22
C LEU A 193 24.84 -10.11 -21.11
N LEU A 194 25.41 -8.93 -21.37
CA LEU A 194 25.51 -7.86 -20.36
C LEU A 194 24.14 -7.24 -20.04
N TYR A 195 23.15 -7.45 -20.91
CA TYR A 195 21.81 -6.92 -20.77
C TYR A 195 20.74 -7.97 -21.05
N GLU A 196 19.58 -7.80 -20.41
CA GLU A 196 18.42 -8.69 -20.57
C GLU A 196 17.13 -7.89 -20.58
N LEU A 197 16.17 -8.30 -21.42
CA LEU A 197 14.86 -7.66 -21.51
C LEU A 197 13.98 -8.10 -20.34
N GLN A 198 13.48 -7.14 -19.57
CA GLN A 198 12.62 -7.42 -18.41
C GLN A 198 11.40 -6.50 -18.37
N PRO A 199 10.25 -6.96 -17.84
CA PRO A 199 9.08 -6.13 -17.69
C PRO A 199 9.19 -5.27 -16.43
N HIS A 200 8.86 -4.00 -16.64
CA HIS A 200 8.68 -2.98 -15.63
C HIS A 200 7.18 -2.74 -15.46
N HIS A 201 6.71 -2.70 -14.22
CA HIS A 201 5.33 -2.37 -13.90
C HIS A 201 5.27 -1.30 -12.82
N CYS A 202 4.12 -0.68 -12.68
CA CYS A 202 3.90 0.31 -11.64
C CYS A 202 3.52 -0.32 -10.31
N LEU A 203 3.93 0.35 -9.23
CA LEU A 203 3.30 0.17 -7.93
C LEU A 203 1.89 0.78 -8.01
N PRO A 204 0.83 0.06 -7.58
CA PRO A 204 -0.48 0.68 -7.45
C PRO A 204 -0.36 1.91 -6.54
N PRO A 205 -1.08 3.00 -6.83
CA PRO A 205 -1.06 4.18 -5.95
C PRO A 205 -1.44 3.72 -4.54
N THR A 206 -0.57 4.00 -3.56
CA THR A 206 -0.81 3.60 -2.18
C THR A 206 -2.11 4.24 -1.69
N GLU A 207 -3.12 3.43 -1.38
CA GLU A 207 -4.37 3.93 -0.80
C GLU A 207 -4.07 4.55 0.58
N LYS A 208 -4.06 5.89 0.63
CA LYS A 208 -3.80 6.64 1.88
C LYS A 208 -5.03 6.77 2.78
N THR A 209 -6.11 6.03 2.50
CA THR A 209 -7.38 6.06 3.24
C THR A 209 -7.16 5.87 4.75
N ASN A 210 -6.32 4.91 5.14
CA ASN A 210 -5.98 4.67 6.54
C ASN A 210 -5.28 5.87 7.20
N ALA A 211 -4.39 6.54 6.47
CA ALA A 211 -3.69 7.73 6.97
C ALA A 211 -4.65 8.91 7.19
N TYR A 212 -5.63 9.10 6.31
CA TYR A 212 -6.68 10.12 6.51
C TYR A 212 -7.55 9.82 7.74
N ILE A 213 -7.98 8.56 7.92
CA ILE A 213 -8.78 8.14 9.09
C ILE A 213 -7.98 8.34 10.39
N GLN A 214 -6.70 7.98 10.39
CA GLN A 214 -5.80 8.18 11.53
C GLN A 214 -5.62 9.68 11.85
N THR A 215 -5.51 10.53 10.83
CA THR A 215 -5.39 11.99 11.00
C THR A 215 -6.62 12.58 11.70
N VAL A 216 -7.82 12.18 11.28
CA VAL A 216 -9.06 12.59 11.96
C VAL A 216 -9.09 12.07 13.41
N SER A 217 -8.64 10.83 13.63
CA SER A 217 -8.58 10.22 14.97
C SER A 217 -7.62 10.97 15.90
N ILE A 218 -6.47 11.43 15.41
CA ILE A 218 -5.50 12.25 16.16
C ILE A 218 -6.18 13.52 16.69
N PHE A 219 -6.95 14.22 15.85
CA PHE A 219 -7.66 15.43 16.25
C PHE A 219 -8.67 15.15 17.37
N CYS A 220 -9.47 14.10 17.24
CA CYS A 220 -10.43 13.68 18.26
C CYS A 220 -9.73 13.28 19.58
N LEU A 221 -8.64 12.53 19.51
CA LEU A 221 -7.86 12.13 20.68
C LEU A 221 -7.21 13.32 21.39
N ALA A 222 -6.74 14.33 20.64
CA ALA A 222 -6.20 15.55 21.22
C ALA A 222 -7.26 16.29 22.06
N ILE A 223 -8.49 16.40 21.55
CA ILE A 223 -9.62 16.97 22.31
C ILE A 223 -9.86 16.15 23.59
N ILE A 224 -9.87 14.82 23.51
CA ILE A 224 -10.06 13.95 24.68
C ILE A 224 -8.96 14.17 25.72
N ILE A 225 -7.69 14.25 25.30
CA ILE A 225 -6.56 14.50 26.20
C ILE A 225 -6.74 15.84 26.93
N VAL A 226 -7.09 16.89 26.20
CA VAL A 226 -7.38 18.22 26.77
C VAL A 226 -8.49 18.11 27.83
N VAL A 227 -9.63 17.51 27.51
CA VAL A 227 -10.75 17.34 28.45
C VAL A 227 -10.32 16.60 29.72
N TYR A 228 -9.55 15.52 29.60
CA TYR A 228 -9.06 14.73 30.74
C TYR A 228 -8.08 15.50 31.64
N LEU A 229 -7.29 16.41 31.08
CA LEU A 229 -6.34 17.22 31.83
C LEU A 229 -7.03 18.39 32.58
N TYR A 230 -8.02 19.02 31.94
CA TYR A 230 -8.72 20.17 32.51
C TYR A 230 -9.72 19.78 33.60
N LEU A 231 -10.53 18.74 33.39
CA LEU A 231 -11.63 18.41 34.29
C LEU A 231 -11.12 17.71 35.57
N PRO A 232 -11.39 18.26 36.78
CA PRO A 232 -10.86 17.74 38.03
C PRO A 232 -11.32 16.32 38.35
N ASN A 233 -12.51 15.93 37.88
CA ASN A 233 -13.08 14.59 38.07
C ASN A 233 -12.23 13.48 37.41
N PHE A 234 -11.46 13.82 36.38
CA PHE A 234 -10.60 12.88 35.65
C PHE A 234 -9.16 12.84 36.17
N LYS A 235 -8.81 13.60 37.20
CA LYS A 235 -7.47 13.57 37.82
C LYS A 235 -7.25 12.37 38.77
N SER A 236 -8.20 11.45 38.82
CA SER A 236 -8.07 10.18 39.53
C SER A 236 -6.95 9.31 38.94
N ILE A 237 -6.49 8.29 39.67
CA ILE A 237 -5.46 7.36 39.16
C ILE A 237 -5.91 6.72 37.84
N HIS A 238 -7.18 6.35 37.74
CA HIS A 238 -7.76 5.79 36.52
C HIS A 238 -7.68 6.78 35.36
N GLY A 239 -8.11 8.04 35.56
CA GLY A 239 -8.06 9.05 34.52
C GLY A 239 -6.64 9.39 34.08
N LYS A 240 -5.65 9.41 34.99
CA LYS A 240 -4.23 9.55 34.63
C LYS A 240 -3.73 8.42 33.72
N CYS A 241 -4.10 7.17 34.00
CA CYS A 241 -3.77 6.04 33.12
C CYS A 241 -4.44 6.19 31.75
N CYS A 242 -5.70 6.63 31.69
CA CYS A 242 -6.40 6.90 30.43
C CYS A 242 -5.72 8.03 29.64
N THR A 243 -5.27 9.10 30.30
CA THR A 243 -4.52 10.18 29.64
C THR A 243 -3.24 9.64 29.00
N CYS A 244 -2.44 8.85 29.73
CA CYS A 244 -1.24 8.22 29.16
C CYS A 244 -1.56 7.29 27.99
N TYR A 245 -2.64 6.50 28.08
CA TYR A 245 -3.14 5.68 26.98
C TYR A 245 -3.44 6.51 25.72
N PHE A 246 -4.25 7.58 25.86
CA PHE A 246 -4.60 8.44 24.72
C PHE A 246 -3.38 9.16 24.14
N THR A 247 -2.44 9.62 24.98
CA THR A 247 -1.19 10.24 24.53
C THR A 247 -0.33 9.27 23.72
N CYS A 248 -0.15 8.03 24.19
CA CYS A 248 0.62 7.02 23.46
C CYS A 248 -0.06 6.65 22.13
N LEU A 249 -1.38 6.48 22.13
CA LEU A 249 -2.14 6.18 20.91
C LEU A 249 -2.01 7.32 19.89
N THR A 250 -2.14 8.58 20.35
CA THR A 250 -1.97 9.76 19.50
C THR A 250 -0.56 9.83 18.90
N ALA A 251 0.48 9.60 19.72
CA ALA A 251 1.86 9.58 19.27
C ALA A 251 2.10 8.48 18.22
N SER A 252 1.54 7.27 18.43
CA SER A 252 1.67 6.18 17.46
C SER A 252 1.02 6.50 16.11
N PHE A 253 -0.21 7.04 16.12
CA PHE A 253 -0.89 7.44 14.89
C PHE A 253 -0.14 8.58 14.18
N LEU A 254 0.39 9.54 14.93
CA LEU A 254 1.19 10.61 14.35
C LEU A 254 2.41 10.07 13.59
N MET A 255 3.17 9.14 14.20
CA MET A 255 4.33 8.54 13.54
C MET A 255 3.92 7.76 12.29
N ILE A 256 2.85 6.94 12.33
CA ILE A 256 2.36 6.18 11.17
C ILE A 256 1.91 7.12 10.04
N VAL A 257 1.23 8.22 10.37
CA VAL A 257 0.79 9.23 9.41
C VAL A 257 1.96 9.90 8.71
N VAL A 258 3.01 10.27 9.47
CA VAL A 258 4.26 10.85 8.92
C VAL A 258 4.90 9.90 7.90
N VAL A 259 4.95 8.60 8.21
CA VAL A 259 5.48 7.57 7.30
C VAL A 259 4.58 7.39 6.07
N SER A 260 3.27 7.31 6.28
CA SER A 260 2.29 7.05 5.21
C SER A 260 2.18 8.19 4.19
N PHE A 261 2.40 9.43 4.61
CA PHE A 261 2.46 10.58 3.70
C PHE A 261 3.82 10.75 3.01
N GLY A 262 4.86 9.98 3.39
CA GLY A 262 6.20 10.10 2.82
C GLY A 262 6.91 11.39 3.21
N TRP A 263 6.52 12.04 4.31
CA TRP A 263 7.18 13.27 4.78
C TRP A 263 8.63 13.02 5.22
N VAL A 264 8.95 11.77 5.55
CA VAL A 264 10.30 11.30 5.83
C VAL A 264 10.53 10.04 5.00
N ASP A 265 11.14 10.22 3.82
CA ASP A 265 11.39 9.12 2.86
C ASP A 265 12.88 8.81 2.65
N LYS A 266 13.74 9.34 3.53
CA LYS A 266 15.17 9.00 3.51
C LYS A 266 15.39 7.68 4.25
N LYS A 267 15.34 6.58 3.51
CA LYS A 267 15.79 5.25 3.95
C LYS A 267 17.18 5.35 4.59
N TYR A 268 17.44 4.51 5.59
CA TYR A 268 18.70 4.51 6.37
C TYR A 268 19.05 5.83 7.08
N SER A 269 18.14 6.81 7.17
CA SER A 269 18.39 8.04 7.93
C SER A 269 18.10 7.87 9.42
N LEU A 270 18.84 8.59 10.27
CA LEU A 270 18.63 8.62 11.72
C LEU A 270 17.19 8.98 12.08
N ILE A 271 16.59 9.94 11.36
CA ILE A 271 15.21 10.39 11.57
C ILE A 271 14.22 9.24 11.30
N CYS A 272 14.46 8.46 10.23
CA CYS A 272 13.65 7.31 9.86
C CYS A 272 13.63 6.24 10.96
N PHE A 273 14.80 5.88 11.49
CA PHE A 273 14.90 4.94 12.61
C PHE A 273 14.21 5.48 13.87
N LEU A 274 14.42 6.76 14.22
CA LEU A 274 13.79 7.37 15.38
C LEU A 274 12.26 7.34 15.27
N ILE A 275 11.69 7.64 14.09
CA ILE A 275 10.24 7.56 13.85
C ILE A 275 9.75 6.12 14.01
N GLY A 276 10.41 5.15 13.37
CA GLY A 276 10.01 3.75 13.42
C GLY A 276 10.03 3.19 14.85
N TYR A 277 11.15 3.36 15.55
CA TYR A 277 11.33 2.85 16.92
C TYR A 277 10.46 3.59 17.95
N SER A 278 10.30 4.91 17.83
CA SER A 278 9.41 5.66 18.73
C SER A 278 7.95 5.31 18.52
N GLY A 279 7.50 5.11 17.27
CA GLY A 279 6.15 4.66 16.98
C GLY A 279 5.90 3.24 17.48
N TYR A 280 6.85 2.31 17.29
CA TYR A 280 6.77 0.96 17.88
C TYR A 280 6.61 1.02 19.41
N TYR A 281 7.47 1.80 20.08
CA TYR A 281 7.42 1.98 21.53
C TYR A 281 6.07 2.53 22.00
N ALA A 282 5.52 3.52 21.28
CA ALA A 282 4.23 4.11 21.58
C ALA A 282 3.06 3.10 21.41
N ILE A 283 3.10 2.23 20.40
CA ILE A 283 2.10 1.16 20.24
C ILE A 283 2.16 0.17 21.40
N MET A 284 3.36 -0.32 21.75
CA MET A 284 3.50 -1.26 22.87
C MET A 284 3.04 -0.65 24.19
N ALA A 285 3.41 0.60 24.46
CA ALA A 285 2.93 1.34 25.63
C ALA A 285 1.41 1.49 25.63
N THR A 286 0.77 1.72 24.48
CA THR A 286 -0.69 1.84 24.36
C THR A 286 -1.41 0.57 24.82
N PHE A 287 -0.99 -0.60 24.33
CA PHE A 287 -1.58 -1.87 24.74
C PHE A 287 -1.33 -2.20 26.22
N LEU A 288 -0.15 -1.86 26.75
CA LEU A 288 0.20 -2.04 28.16
C LEU A 288 -0.64 -1.11 29.07
N TRP A 289 -0.85 0.14 28.69
CA TRP A 289 -1.74 1.05 29.42
C TRP A 289 -3.17 0.54 29.43
N LEU A 290 -3.68 0.03 28.30
CA LEU A 290 -5.01 -0.55 28.21
C LEU A 290 -5.16 -1.80 29.10
N LEU A 291 -4.16 -2.68 29.09
CA LEU A 291 -4.09 -3.83 29.99
C LEU A 291 -4.14 -3.41 31.46
N LEU A 292 -3.35 -2.40 31.84
CA LEU A 292 -3.31 -1.88 33.20
C LEU A 292 -4.64 -1.25 33.63
N ILE A 293 -5.30 -0.51 32.73
CA ILE A 293 -6.63 0.07 32.98
C ILE A 293 -7.64 -1.04 33.31
N ASN A 294 -7.68 -2.10 32.49
CA ASN A 294 -8.61 -3.22 32.70
C ASN A 294 -8.25 -4.07 33.92
N TYR A 295 -6.97 -4.26 34.20
CA TYR A 295 -6.53 -4.86 35.46
C TYR A 295 -6.97 -4.05 36.68
N ASN A 296 -6.83 -2.72 36.64
CA ASN A 296 -7.21 -1.85 37.76
C ASN A 296 -8.73 -1.82 37.98
N LEU A 297 -9.52 -1.83 36.90
CA LEU A 297 -10.97 -1.98 36.98
C LEU A 297 -11.35 -3.31 37.63
N TRP A 298 -10.79 -4.43 37.13
CA TRP A 298 -11.02 -5.76 37.69
C TRP A 298 -10.69 -5.82 39.19
N LYS A 299 -9.53 -5.29 39.58
CA LYS A 299 -9.06 -5.22 40.96
C LYS A 299 -10.03 -4.44 41.84
N THR A 300 -10.52 -3.30 41.35
CA THR A 300 -11.46 -2.43 42.06
C THR A 300 -12.79 -3.14 42.32
N PHE A 301 -13.38 -3.81 41.32
CA PHE A 301 -14.66 -4.52 41.47
C PHE A 301 -14.58 -5.79 42.33
N ASN A 302 -13.38 -6.34 42.51
CA ASN A 302 -13.13 -7.46 43.40
C ASN A 302 -12.77 -7.03 44.84
N ASN A 303 -12.76 -5.74 45.14
CA ASN A 303 -12.33 -5.19 46.44
C ASN A 303 -10.91 -5.66 46.84
N ILE A 304 -10.05 -5.98 45.88
CA ILE A 304 -8.69 -6.46 46.14
C ILE A 304 -7.80 -5.27 46.47
N GLY A 305 -7.36 -5.16 47.72
CA GLY A 305 -6.47 -4.08 48.18
C GLY A 305 -7.19 -2.77 48.51
N VAL A 306 -8.47 -2.82 48.89
CA VAL A 306 -9.20 -1.69 49.49
C VAL A 306 -8.39 -1.18 50.70
N GLY A 307 -8.00 0.10 50.68
CA GLY A 307 -7.15 0.74 51.69
C GLY A 307 -5.66 0.87 51.32
N ARG A 308 -5.16 0.13 50.30
CA ARG A 308 -3.76 0.24 49.84
C ARG A 308 -3.67 1.22 48.68
N ARG A 309 -3.22 2.45 48.95
CA ARG A 309 -3.07 3.51 47.93
C ARG A 309 -1.98 3.11 46.93
N SER A 310 -2.39 2.58 45.78
CA SER A 310 -1.46 2.32 44.67
C SER A 310 -0.92 3.65 44.14
N ARG A 311 0.40 3.78 44.01
CA ARG A 311 1.04 4.98 43.48
C ARG A 311 1.08 4.90 41.96
N PHE A 312 0.56 5.91 41.28
CA PHE A 312 0.63 6.05 39.82
C PHE A 312 2.06 5.91 39.26
N MET A 313 3.07 6.28 40.05
CA MET A 313 4.48 6.09 39.70
C MET A 313 4.84 4.62 39.42
N ASN A 314 4.35 3.68 40.22
CA ASN A 314 4.65 2.26 40.03
C ASN A 314 4.08 1.75 38.69
N TYR A 315 2.91 2.26 38.30
CA TYR A 315 2.29 1.94 37.02
C TYR A 315 3.07 2.49 35.84
N ASN A 316 3.57 3.73 35.95
CA ASN A 316 4.44 4.31 34.93
C ASN A 316 5.70 3.47 34.75
N ILE A 317 6.43 3.21 35.84
CA ILE A 317 7.66 2.41 35.78
C ILE A 317 7.39 1.06 35.13
N PHE A 318 6.30 0.38 35.52
CA PHE A 318 5.94 -0.90 34.91
C PHE A 318 5.70 -0.79 33.40
N VAL A 319 4.81 0.11 32.95
CA VAL A 319 4.45 0.21 31.53
C VAL A 319 5.64 0.62 30.67
N TRP A 320 6.36 1.66 31.06
CA TRP A 320 7.47 2.19 30.27
C TRP A 320 8.66 1.23 30.23
N SER A 321 8.95 0.50 31.32
CA SER A 321 10.02 -0.50 31.34
C SER A 321 9.67 -1.72 30.48
N VAL A 322 8.43 -2.24 30.56
CA VAL A 322 8.03 -3.39 29.74
C VAL A 322 7.99 -3.03 28.26
N ALA A 323 7.49 -1.84 27.91
CA ALA A 323 7.56 -1.34 26.53
C ALA A 323 9.02 -1.21 26.04
N ALA A 324 9.93 -0.78 26.92
CA ALA A 324 11.34 -0.62 26.58
C ALA A 324 12.01 -1.98 26.36
N ILE A 325 11.63 -3.01 27.12
CA ILE A 325 12.11 -4.38 26.91
C ILE A 325 11.69 -4.90 25.54
N PHE A 326 10.43 -4.73 25.13
CA PHE A 326 9.98 -5.11 23.78
C PHE A 326 10.74 -4.38 22.68
N LEU A 327 10.95 -3.07 22.85
CA LEU A 327 11.75 -2.27 21.91
C LEU A 327 13.18 -2.78 21.84
N MET A 328 13.84 -2.98 22.98
CA MET A 328 15.22 -3.47 23.05
C MET A 328 15.39 -4.81 22.35
N ILE A 329 14.46 -5.77 22.56
CA ILE A 329 14.48 -7.06 21.86
C ILE A 329 14.38 -6.85 20.35
N THR A 330 13.49 -5.98 19.89
CA THR A 330 13.31 -5.69 18.46
C THR A 330 14.53 -5.00 17.86
N CYS A 331 15.10 -3.99 18.53
CA CYS A 331 16.33 -3.33 18.09
C CYS A 331 17.50 -4.31 18.04
N LEU A 332 17.67 -5.14 19.07
CA LEU A 332 18.72 -6.16 19.10
C LEU A 332 18.57 -7.15 17.96
N ALA A 333 17.36 -7.62 17.65
CA ALA A 333 17.12 -8.45 16.49
C ALA A 333 17.50 -7.73 15.18
N ASP A 334 17.16 -6.45 15.05
CA ASP A 334 17.50 -5.66 13.87
C ASP A 334 19.01 -5.46 13.70
N PHE A 335 19.78 -5.32 14.79
CA PHE A 335 21.24 -5.22 14.75
C PHE A 335 21.97 -6.57 14.61
N LEU A 336 21.46 -7.63 15.24
CA LEU A 336 22.15 -8.93 15.25
C LEU A 336 22.01 -9.67 13.91
N TYR A 337 20.88 -9.51 13.22
CA TYR A 337 20.67 -10.07 11.90
C TYR A 337 21.14 -9.08 10.81
N GLU A 338 22.41 -8.67 10.86
CA GLU A 338 23.05 -7.91 9.79
C GLU A 338 23.24 -8.81 8.56
N VAL A 339 22.80 -8.30 7.40
CA VAL A 339 22.91 -8.99 6.12
C VAL A 339 24.32 -8.72 5.60
N ASP A 340 25.17 -9.74 5.55
CA ASP A 340 26.37 -9.70 4.72
C ASP A 340 25.90 -9.88 3.27
N GLU A 341 26.19 -8.92 2.39
CA GLU A 341 25.82 -8.99 0.96
C GLU A 341 26.46 -10.21 0.25
N ASN A 342 27.38 -10.92 0.90
CA ASN A 342 28.16 -12.02 0.34
C ASN A 342 27.72 -13.42 0.78
N GLU A 343 26.77 -13.58 1.71
CA GLU A 343 26.29 -14.90 2.16
C GLU A 343 24.84 -15.16 1.74
N GLU A 344 24.68 -16.08 0.79
CA GLU A 344 23.42 -16.64 0.31
C GLU A 344 22.76 -17.58 1.35
N ASP A 345 22.57 -17.15 2.60
CA ASP A 345 21.66 -17.87 3.51
C ASP A 345 20.29 -17.16 3.57
N PRO A 346 19.33 -17.56 2.70
CA PRO A 346 18.01 -16.91 2.61
C PRO A 346 17.19 -16.99 3.90
N ASN A 347 17.59 -17.84 4.86
CA ASN A 347 16.85 -18.01 6.12
C ASN A 347 17.11 -16.91 7.15
N MET A 348 18.23 -16.18 7.05
CA MET A 348 18.59 -15.16 8.06
C MET A 348 17.81 -13.85 7.85
N PHE A 349 17.44 -13.54 6.60
CA PHE A 349 16.66 -12.36 6.25
C PHE A 349 15.26 -12.37 6.87
N ILE A 350 14.68 -13.55 7.05
CA ILE A 350 13.29 -13.77 7.52
C ILE A 350 13.07 -13.23 8.95
N PHE A 351 14.12 -13.20 9.77
CA PHE A 351 14.03 -12.81 11.19
C PHE A 351 14.37 -11.34 11.46
N LYS A 352 14.83 -10.58 10.45
CA LYS A 352 15.16 -9.16 10.63
C LYS A 352 13.87 -8.31 10.61
N PRO A 353 13.60 -7.47 11.63
CA PRO A 353 12.46 -6.55 11.61
C PRO A 353 12.50 -5.52 10.47
N GLY A 354 13.70 -5.10 10.07
CA GLY A 354 13.92 -4.26 8.89
C GLY A 354 13.45 -2.82 9.05
N VAL A 355 13.50 -2.27 10.28
CA VAL A 355 13.08 -0.88 10.54
C VAL A 355 14.02 0.06 9.79
N GLY A 356 13.49 0.91 8.91
CA GLY A 356 14.32 1.88 8.16
C GLY A 356 14.95 1.35 6.86
N LEU A 357 14.80 0.05 6.54
CA LEU A 357 15.27 -0.55 5.28
C LEU A 357 14.31 -0.26 4.12
N TYR A 358 13.06 -0.65 4.29
CA TYR A 358 12.02 -0.51 3.26
C TYR A 358 11.20 0.77 3.43
N SER A 359 10.92 1.10 4.68
CA SER A 359 10.17 2.29 5.12
C SER A 359 10.64 2.66 6.52
N CYS A 360 10.21 3.82 7.03
CA CYS A 360 10.47 4.24 8.42
C CYS A 360 9.57 3.52 9.43
N TRP A 361 9.38 2.22 9.22
CA TRP A 361 8.52 1.34 10.00
C TRP A 361 9.04 -0.10 9.93
N ILE A 362 8.57 -0.97 10.83
CA ILE A 362 8.82 -2.41 10.75
C ILE A 362 8.14 -2.99 9.50
N ASN A 363 8.80 -3.94 8.81
CA ASN A 363 8.15 -4.60 7.67
C ASN A 363 7.07 -5.57 8.15
N ILE A 364 5.80 -5.16 8.05
CA ILE A 364 4.66 -5.94 8.54
C ILE A 364 4.35 -7.20 7.72
N TYR A 365 4.93 -7.32 6.53
CA TYR A 365 4.71 -8.46 5.64
C TYR A 365 5.63 -9.64 5.94
N ASP A 366 6.71 -9.41 6.68
CA ASP A 366 7.69 -10.44 7.01
C ASP A 366 7.29 -11.25 8.25
N VAL A 367 7.81 -12.48 8.33
CA VAL A 367 7.63 -13.35 9.51
C VAL A 367 8.20 -12.72 10.78
N SER A 368 9.24 -11.89 10.66
CA SER A 368 9.79 -11.11 11.77
C SER A 368 8.73 -10.24 12.46
N ALA A 369 7.83 -9.59 11.71
CA ALA A 369 6.76 -8.80 12.31
C ALA A 369 5.75 -9.66 13.10
N MET A 370 5.51 -10.91 12.67
CA MET A 370 4.66 -11.83 13.43
C MET A 370 5.23 -12.12 14.82
N ILE A 371 6.56 -12.23 14.93
CA ILE A 371 7.27 -12.54 16.17
C ILE A 371 7.42 -11.30 17.06
N TYR A 372 7.93 -10.20 16.51
CA TYR A 372 8.34 -9.03 17.30
C TYR A 372 7.24 -7.97 17.47
N PHE A 373 6.22 -7.97 16.61
CA PHE A 373 5.14 -6.97 16.64
C PHE A 373 3.79 -7.61 16.96
N TYR A 374 3.28 -8.50 16.11
CA TYR A 374 1.95 -9.08 16.30
C TYR A 374 1.86 -10.04 17.48
N GLY A 375 2.89 -10.85 17.74
CA GLY A 375 2.94 -11.79 18.86
C GLY A 375 2.75 -11.12 20.24
N PRO A 376 3.59 -10.13 20.60
CA PRO A 376 3.42 -9.37 21.84
C PRO A 376 2.07 -8.67 21.93
N ILE A 377 1.58 -8.07 20.84
CA ILE A 377 0.27 -7.41 20.80
C ILE A 377 -0.85 -8.43 21.06
N LEU A 378 -0.82 -9.59 20.41
CA LEU A 378 -1.82 -10.65 20.60
C LEU A 378 -1.84 -11.13 22.05
N LEU A 379 -0.67 -11.35 22.65
CA LEU A 379 -0.55 -11.72 24.06
C LEU A 379 -1.21 -10.67 24.96
N LEU A 380 -0.90 -9.38 24.74
CA LEU A 380 -1.48 -8.27 25.49
C LEU A 380 -3.01 -8.20 25.30
N ILE A 381 -3.52 -8.39 24.09
CA ILE A 381 -4.96 -8.41 23.78
C ILE A 381 -5.65 -9.56 24.51
N VAL A 382 -5.08 -10.76 24.51
CA VAL A 382 -5.63 -11.92 25.22
C VAL A 382 -5.71 -11.62 26.72
N CYS A 383 -4.60 -11.20 27.33
CA CYS A 383 -4.58 -10.84 28.75
C CYS A 383 -5.61 -9.75 29.08
N ASN A 384 -5.67 -8.70 28.26
CA ASN A 384 -6.60 -7.59 28.40
C ASN A 384 -8.06 -8.05 28.34
N THR A 385 -8.41 -8.86 27.34
CA THR A 385 -9.75 -9.41 27.15
C THR A 385 -10.17 -10.27 28.35
N THR A 386 -9.25 -11.05 28.93
CA THR A 386 -9.57 -11.85 30.14
C THR A 386 -9.93 -10.97 31.35
N PHE A 387 -9.22 -9.87 31.59
CA PHE A 387 -9.56 -8.93 32.66
C PHE A 387 -10.87 -8.22 32.39
N PHE A 388 -11.13 -7.84 31.13
CA PHE A 388 -12.39 -7.24 30.74
C PHE A 388 -13.58 -8.17 31.02
N ILE A 389 -13.51 -9.43 30.56
CA ILE A 389 -14.57 -10.44 30.78
C ILE A 389 -14.78 -10.67 32.28
N LYS A 390 -13.71 -10.85 33.06
CA LYS A 390 -13.82 -11.02 34.51
C LYS A 390 -14.46 -9.81 35.20
N THR A 391 -14.13 -8.60 34.77
CA THR A 391 -14.72 -7.37 35.29
C THR A 391 -16.20 -7.28 34.97
N ALA A 392 -16.57 -7.52 33.70
CA ALA A 392 -17.95 -7.49 33.24
C ALA A 392 -18.84 -8.51 33.99
N MET A 393 -18.36 -9.75 34.16
CA MET A 393 -19.05 -10.77 34.96
C MET A 393 -19.26 -10.33 36.40
N ARG A 394 -18.24 -9.74 37.04
CA ARG A 394 -18.34 -9.25 38.42
C ARG A 394 -19.36 -8.14 38.56
N ILE A 395 -19.35 -7.17 37.64
CA ILE A 395 -20.33 -6.07 37.59
C ILE A 395 -21.74 -6.64 37.44
N PHE A 396 -21.94 -7.60 36.53
CA PHE A 396 -23.23 -8.23 36.31
C PHE A 396 -23.76 -8.92 37.58
N VAL A 397 -22.93 -9.69 38.26
CA VAL A 397 -23.28 -10.36 39.53
C VAL A 397 -23.61 -9.34 40.62
N GLN A 398 -22.79 -8.30 40.78
CA GLN A 398 -23.01 -7.25 41.79
C GLN A 398 -24.32 -6.51 41.53
N ASN A 399 -24.59 -6.14 40.27
CA ASN A 399 -25.83 -5.47 39.88
C ASN A 399 -27.06 -6.36 40.13
N LYS A 400 -26.97 -7.66 39.84
CA LYS A 400 -28.03 -8.63 40.13
C LYS A 400 -28.30 -8.74 41.64
N ASN A 401 -27.25 -8.76 42.47
CA ASN A 401 -27.38 -8.80 43.92
C ASN A 401 -27.96 -7.49 44.49
N ASN A 402 -27.51 -6.33 44.00
CA ASN A 402 -28.04 -5.03 44.41
C ASN A 402 -29.54 -4.90 44.08
N LYS A 403 -29.96 -5.32 42.88
CA LYS A 403 -31.39 -5.37 42.49
C LYS A 403 -32.21 -6.30 43.40
N ARG A 404 -31.65 -7.44 43.81
CA ARG A 404 -32.30 -8.35 44.76
C ARG A 404 -32.43 -7.75 46.16
N GLN A 405 -31.42 -7.02 46.62
CA GLN A 405 -31.46 -6.33 47.92
C GLN A 405 -32.48 -5.19 47.92
N LEU A 406 -32.49 -4.34 46.88
CA LEU A 406 -33.50 -3.27 46.71
C LEU A 406 -34.93 -3.82 46.79
N LYS A 407 -35.24 -4.89 46.04
CA LYS A 407 -36.55 -5.56 46.11
C LYS A 407 -36.89 -6.09 47.50
N LYS A 408 -35.91 -6.63 48.24
CA LYS A 408 -36.12 -7.08 49.63
C LYS A 408 -36.42 -5.91 50.56
N THR A 409 -35.69 -4.80 50.42
CA THR A 409 -35.90 -3.59 51.26
C THR A 409 -37.26 -2.95 50.98
N GLU A 410 -37.68 -2.87 49.72
CA GLU A 410 -39.02 -2.40 49.33
C GLU A 410 -40.12 -3.29 49.92
N CYS A 411 -39.97 -4.61 49.85
CA CYS A 411 -40.93 -5.56 50.43
C CYS A 411 -41.03 -5.41 51.96
N GLN A 412 -39.89 -5.27 52.66
CA GLN A 412 -39.87 -5.03 54.11
C GLN A 412 -40.51 -3.70 54.50
N HIS A 413 -40.30 -2.65 53.70
CA HIS A 413 -40.93 -1.35 53.92
C HIS A 413 -42.45 -1.42 53.75
N ASN A 414 -42.92 -2.09 52.69
CA ASN A 414 -44.36 -2.28 52.44
C ASN A 414 -45.03 -3.12 53.54
N LEU A 415 -44.36 -4.17 54.04
CA LEU A 415 -44.88 -5.00 55.13
C LEU A 415 -45.05 -4.19 56.43
N ARG A 416 -44.11 -3.29 56.76
CA ARG A 416 -44.19 -2.43 57.94
C ARG A 416 -45.34 -1.43 57.87
N ASN A 417 -45.66 -0.94 56.67
CA ASN A 417 -46.78 -0.01 56.48
C ASN A 417 -48.15 -0.68 56.56
N LEU A 418 -48.25 -2.00 56.37
CA LEU A 418 -49.49 -2.76 56.52
C LEU A 418 -49.79 -3.18 57.98
N THR A 419 -48.79 -3.11 58.86
CA THR A 419 -48.91 -3.47 60.29
C THR A 419 -49.13 -2.29 61.23
N LYS A 420 -49.19 -1.06 60.69
CA LYS A 420 -49.66 0.14 61.38
C LYS A 420 -51.08 0.43 60.92
#